data_AF-T1B8X8-F1
#
_entry.id   AF-T1B8X8-F1
#
_cell.length_a   1.000
_cell.length_b   1.000
_cell.length_c   1.000
_cell.angle_alpha   90.00
_cell.angle_beta   90.00
_cell.angle_gamma   90.00
#
_symmetry.space_group_name_H-M   'P 1'
#
loop_
_entity.id
_entity.type
_entity.pdbx_description
1 polymer ?
#
loop_
_entity_poly.entity_id
_entity_poly.type
_entity_poly.pdbx_seq_one_letter_code
_entity_poly.pdbx_strand_id
1 'polypeptide(L)' 'MLRLLTAFRSRGHLAADLDPLNRASKPAAPDLEPAYHGLDAGDMDTSFDTGSYAGDDQRMPLGRFVE' A
#
# COMPACT_ATOMS: atom_id res chain seq x y z
N MET A 1 2.90 2.80 9.09
CA MET A 1 2.34 3.48 7.91
C MET A 1 3.39 4.10 6.98
N LEU A 2 4.19 5.10 7.35
CA LEU A 2 5.13 5.79 6.41
C LEU A 2 6.06 4.85 5.62
N ARG A 3 6.51 3.75 6.22
CA ARG A 3 7.32 2.71 5.56
C ARG A 3 6.55 1.99 4.44
N LEU A 4 5.30 1.63 4.69
CA LEU A 4 4.39 1.04 3.70
C LEU A 4 4.15 2.01 2.54
N LEU A 5 3.86 3.29 2.84
CA LEU A 5 3.68 4.31 1.81
C LEU A 5 4.92 4.46 0.91
N THR A 6 6.10 4.47 1.53
CA THR A 6 7.37 4.56 0.80
C THR A 6 7.61 3.33 -0.07
N ALA A 7 7.28 2.13 0.44
CA ALA A 7 7.32 0.88 -0.31
C ALA A 7 6.40 0.93 -1.55
N PHE A 8 5.15 1.36 -1.40
CA PHE A 8 4.23 1.54 -2.53
C PHE A 8 4.74 2.53 -3.58
N ARG A 9 5.33 3.65 -3.16
CA ARG A 9 5.92 4.63 -4.10
C ARG A 9 7.11 4.07 -4.87
N SER A 10 7.97 3.29 -4.20
CA SER A 10 9.18 2.76 -4.81
C SER A 10 8.93 1.49 -5.63
N ARG A 11 8.03 0.61 -5.15
CA ARG A 11 7.88 -0.78 -5.63
C ARG A 11 6.46 -1.18 -5.96
N GLY A 12 5.46 -0.31 -5.82
CA GLY A 12 4.06 -0.63 -6.13
C GLY A 12 3.84 -1.10 -7.57
N HIS A 13 4.68 -0.64 -8.51
CA HIS A 13 4.66 -1.10 -9.90
C HIS A 13 4.92 -2.61 -10.06
N LEU A 14 5.54 -3.27 -9.08
CA LEU A 14 5.78 -4.71 -9.08
C LEU A 14 4.50 -5.52 -8.83
N ALA A 15 3.55 -4.96 -8.07
CA ALA A 15 2.27 -5.58 -7.77
C ALA A 15 1.15 -5.14 -8.74
N ALA A 16 1.35 -4.03 -9.45
CA ALA A 16 0.40 -3.47 -10.41
C ALA A 16 0.01 -4.47 -11.50
N ASP A 17 -1.24 -4.40 -11.96
CA ASP A 17 -1.74 -5.23 -13.04
C ASP A 17 -1.44 -4.59 -14.40
N LEU A 18 -0.23 -4.85 -14.90
CA LEU A 18 0.29 -4.26 -16.14
C LEU A 18 0.20 -5.20 -17.34
N ASP A 19 0.01 -6.50 -17.12
CA ASP A 19 -0.05 -7.51 -18.17
C ASP A 19 -1.50 -7.94 -18.41
N PRO A 20 -2.17 -7.43 -19.46
CA PRO A 20 -3.56 -7.77 -19.76
C PRO A 20 -3.75 -9.25 -20.14
N LEU A 21 -2.66 -9.96 -20.45
CA LEU A 21 -2.68 -11.37 -20.81
C LEU A 21 -2.27 -12.28 -19.63
N ASN A 22 -1.87 -11.68 -18.50
CA ASN A 22 -1.48 -12.35 -17.27
C ASN A 22 -0.49 -13.52 -17.47
N ARG A 23 0.51 -13.31 -18.34
CA ARG A 23 1.56 -14.28 -18.67
C ARG A 23 2.80 -14.10 -17.81
N ALA A 24 3.06 -12.88 -17.36
CA ALA A 24 4.19 -12.58 -16.49
C ALA A 24 3.88 -12.95 -15.03
N SER A 25 4.77 -13.70 -14.39
CA SER A 25 4.70 -13.90 -12.94
C SER A 25 5.11 -12.61 -12.24
N LYS A 26 4.24 -12.09 -11.36
CA LYS A 26 4.57 -10.93 -10.53
C LYS A 26 5.68 -11.32 -9.55
N PRO A 27 6.74 -10.51 -9.40
CA PRO A 27 7.76 -10.76 -8.41
C PRO A 27 7.21 -10.58 -6.99
N ALA A 28 7.75 -11.32 -6.03
CA ALA A 28 7.35 -11.21 -4.63
C ALA A 28 7.69 -9.81 -4.09
N ALA A 29 6.71 -9.13 -3.51
CA ALA A 29 6.85 -7.80 -2.93
C ALA A 29 6.24 -7.77 -1.51
N PRO A 30 6.84 -8.50 -0.54
CA PRO A 30 6.26 -8.67 0.80
C PRO A 30 6.17 -7.34 1.56
N ASP A 31 7.00 -6.36 1.24
CA ASP A 31 6.97 -5.02 1.82
C ASP A 31 5.78 -4.17 1.39
N LEU A 32 5.03 -4.59 0.37
CA LEU A 32 3.76 -3.97 0.00
C LEU A 32 2.60 -4.50 0.86
N GLU A 33 2.81 -5.57 1.61
CA GLU A 33 1.80 -6.09 2.53
C GLU A 33 1.81 -5.31 3.85
N PRO A 34 0.66 -4.84 4.35
CA PRO A 34 0.57 -4.17 5.65
C PRO A 34 1.14 -5.02 6.80
N ALA A 35 0.93 -6.34 6.73
CA ALA A 35 1.43 -7.32 7.70
C ALA A 35 2.96 -7.29 7.84
N TYR A 36 3.69 -7.01 6.77
CA TYR A 36 5.16 -6.87 6.80
C TYR A 36 5.62 -5.70 7.68
N HIS A 37 4.76 -4.68 7.85
CA HIS A 37 5.01 -3.52 8.70
C HIS A 37 4.34 -3.63 10.07
N GLY A 38 3.83 -4.82 10.44
CA GLY A 38 3.15 -5.06 11.70
C GLY A 38 1.76 -4.43 11.81
N LEU A 39 1.11 -4.17 10.66
CA LEU A 39 -0.28 -3.72 10.61
C LEU A 39 -1.18 -4.92 10.32
N ASP A 40 -2.29 -5.03 11.04
CA ASP A 40 -3.22 -6.14 10.90
C ASP A 40 -4.63 -5.70 10.46
N ALA A 41 -5.58 -6.64 10.48
CA ALA A 41 -6.96 -6.36 10.09
C ALA A 41 -7.66 -5.38 11.03
N GLY A 42 -7.27 -5.29 12.31
CA GLY A 42 -7.79 -4.32 13.27
C GLY A 42 -7.33 -2.89 12.99
N ASP A 43 -6.21 -2.72 12.29
CA ASP A 43 -5.70 -1.41 11.88
C ASP A 43 -6.39 -0.85 10.62
N MET A 44 -7.21 -1.65 9.92
CA MET A 44 -7.83 -1.25 8.64
C MET A 44 -8.74 -0.02 8.78
N ASP A 45 -9.47 0.08 9.88
CA ASP A 45 -10.33 1.24 10.18
C ASP A 45 -9.57 2.41 10.83
N THR A 46 -8.28 2.22 11.15
CA THR A 46 -7.47 3.24 11.82
C THR A 46 -7.00 4.30 10.83
N SER A 47 -7.28 5.57 11.13
CA SER A 47 -6.84 6.72 10.33
C SER A 47 -5.40 7.11 10.61
N PHE A 48 -4.54 6.89 9.62
CA PHE A 48 -3.12 7.26 9.67
C PHE A 48 -2.87 8.60 8.97
N ASP A 49 -1.83 9.30 9.43
CA ASP A 49 -1.31 10.49 8.75
C ASP A 49 -0.55 10.05 7.48
N THR A 50 -1.05 10.51 6.34
CA THR A 50 -0.50 10.27 5.01
C THR A 50 0.29 11.47 4.49
N GLY A 51 0.53 12.49 5.31
CA GLY A 51 1.19 13.72 4.93
C GLY A 51 0.52 14.41 3.74
N SER A 52 1.31 15.09 2.91
CA SER A 52 0.83 15.74 1.69
C SER A 52 0.56 14.76 0.54
N TYR A 53 0.67 13.45 0.76
CA TYR A 53 0.52 12.45 -0.30
C TYR A 53 -0.94 12.14 -0.64
N ALA A 54 -1.88 12.53 0.21
CA ALA A 54 -3.31 12.25 0.09
C ALA A 54 -4.16 13.46 -0.36
N GLY A 55 -3.52 14.51 -0.89
CA GLY A 55 -4.20 15.74 -1.28
C GLY A 55 -4.61 16.56 -0.05
N ASP A 56 -5.82 17.13 -0.08
CA ASP A 56 -6.35 17.98 1.01
C ASP A 56 -6.61 17.22 2.31
N ASP A 57 -6.79 15.89 2.24
CA ASP A 57 -7.10 15.06 3.40
C ASP A 57 -5.82 14.40 3.94
N GLN A 58 -5.19 15.03 4.93
CA GLN A 58 -3.90 14.58 5.49
C GLN A 58 -4.00 13.24 6.26
N ARG A 59 -5.21 12.74 6.53
CA ARG A 59 -5.42 11.48 7.24
C ARG A 59 -6.41 10.61 6.47
N MET A 60 -6.08 9.33 6.28
CA MET A 60 -7.01 8.35 5.72
C MET A 60 -6.95 7.01 6.47
N PRO A 61 -8.05 6.26 6.51
CA PRO A 61 -8.05 4.90 7.03
C PRO A 61 -7.13 4.00 6.21
N LEU A 62 -6.45 3.05 6.87
CA LEU A 62 -5.53 2.12 6.20
C LEU A 62 -6.23 1.28 5.14
N GLY A 63 -7.48 0.87 5.36
CA GLY A 63 -8.25 0.11 4.38
C GLY A 63 -8.36 0.84 3.04
N ARG A 64 -8.65 2.15 3.07
CA ARG A 64 -8.73 2.99 1.86
C ARG A 64 -7.37 3.16 1.17
N PHE A 65 -6.27 3.02 1.90
CA PHE A 65 -4.92 3.13 1.34
C PHE A 65 -4.50 1.85 0.57
N VAL A 66 -4.98 0.69 1.01
CA VAL A 66 -4.57 -0.63 0.47
C VAL A 66 -5.48 -1.10 -0.67
N GLU A 67 -6.71 -0.55 -0.76
CA GLU A 67 -7.64 -0.74 -1.87
C GLU A 67 -7.13 -0.14 -3.19
#